data_AF-A0A2K6F1A2-F1
#
_entry.id   AF-A0A2K6F1A2-F1
#
_cell.length_a   1.000
_cell.length_b   1.000
_cell.length_c   1.000
_cell.angle_alpha   90.00
_cell.angle_beta   90.00
_cell.angle_gamma   90.00
#
_symmetry.space_group_name_H-M   'P 1'
#
loop_
_entity.id
_entity.type
_entity.pdbx_description
1 polymer ?
#
loop_
_entity_poly.entity_id
_entity_poly.type
_entity_poly.pdbx_seq_one_letter_code
_entity_poly.pdbx_strand_id
1 'polypeptide(L)'
;LVFFQQRRDRVLEGSTRVIPSIQPRPLPIRNMSVSRTMEDSCELDLVYVTERIIAVSFPSTANEENFRSNLREVAQMLKSKHGGNYLLFNLSERRPDITKLHAKVLEFGWPDLHTPALEKICSICKAMDTWLNADPHNVVVLHNKGNRGRIGVVIAAYMHYSNISASADQALDRFAMKRFYEDKIVPIGQPSQRRYVHYFSGLLSGSIKMNNKPLFLHHVIMHGIPNFESKGGCRPFLRIYQAMQPVYTSGIYNIPGDSQTSVCITIEPGLLLKGDILLKCYHKKFRSPARDVIFRVQFHTCAIHDLGVVFGKEDLDDAFKDDRFPEYGKVEFVFSYGPEKIHGMEHLENGPSVSVDYNTSDPLIRWDSYDNFSGHREDGME
;
A
#
# COMPACT_ATOMS: atom_id res chain seq x y z
N LEU A 1 13.39 13.36 2.43
CA LEU A 1 14.44 12.36 2.15
C LEU A 1 15.82 12.98 1.92
N VAL A 2 15.98 14.00 1.06
CA VAL A 2 17.28 14.70 0.84
C VAL A 2 17.91 15.22 2.14
N PHE A 3 17.10 15.77 3.06
CA PHE A 3 17.53 16.22 4.38
C PHE A 3 18.04 15.09 5.32
N PHE A 4 17.62 13.85 5.13
CA PHE A 4 18.08 12.72 5.95
C PHE A 4 19.47 12.23 5.53
N GLN A 5 19.78 12.33 4.24
CA GLN A 5 21.09 11.94 3.70
C GLN A 5 22.19 12.89 4.16
N GLN A 6 21.90 14.19 4.26
CA GLN A 6 22.83 15.21 4.76
C GLN A 6 23.15 15.11 6.26
N ARG A 7 22.31 14.46 7.08
CA ARG A 7 22.55 14.30 8.53
C ARG A 7 23.49 13.13 8.85
N ARG A 8 23.66 12.17 7.94
CA ARG A 8 24.48 10.95 8.14
C ARG A 8 25.98 11.25 8.07
N ASP A 9 26.40 12.22 7.25
CA ASP A 9 27.81 12.56 7.05
C ASP A 9 28.48 13.18 8.30
N ARG A 10 27.72 13.48 9.37
CA ARG A 10 28.24 14.05 10.63
C ARG A 10 28.40 13.07 11.79
N VAL A 11 27.95 11.81 11.67
CA VAL A 11 27.79 10.91 12.84
C VAL A 11 28.74 9.70 12.82
N LEU A 12 29.57 9.51 11.79
CA LEU A 12 30.42 8.31 11.64
C LEU A 12 31.82 8.37 12.29
N GLU A 13 32.13 9.38 13.11
CA GLU A 13 33.37 9.43 13.89
C GLU A 13 33.11 9.13 15.38
N GLY A 14 33.23 7.86 15.77
CA GLY A 14 33.21 7.47 17.18
C GLY A 14 32.99 5.99 17.40
N SER A 15 34.08 5.23 17.60
CA SER A 15 34.06 3.79 17.90
C SER A 15 34.48 3.55 19.34
N THR A 16 33.66 2.84 20.14
CA THR A 16 34.15 2.12 21.33
C THR A 16 33.30 0.91 21.70
N ARG A 17 33.99 -0.11 22.25
CA ARG A 17 33.61 -1.52 22.50
C ARG A 17 32.67 -1.71 23.72
N VAL A 18 31.92 -2.81 23.71
CA VAL A 18 30.96 -3.25 24.74
C VAL A 18 31.46 -4.48 25.52
N ILE A 19 31.20 -4.53 26.83
CA ILE A 19 31.40 -5.67 27.76
C ILE A 19 30.00 -6.20 28.19
N PRO A 20 29.78 -7.52 28.41
CA PRO A 20 28.43 -8.03 28.69
C PRO A 20 28.11 -8.13 30.20
N SER A 21 26.86 -7.82 30.58
CA SER A 21 26.29 -8.16 31.91
C SER A 21 24.91 -8.81 31.82
N ILE A 22 24.58 -9.53 32.88
CA ILE A 22 23.60 -10.63 33.04
C ILE A 22 22.14 -10.13 33.15
N GLN A 23 21.20 -10.89 32.54
CA GLN A 23 19.75 -10.66 32.55
C GLN A 23 19.05 -11.24 33.81
N PRO A 24 18.01 -10.57 34.35
CA PRO A 24 16.92 -11.23 35.08
C PRO A 24 15.66 -11.42 34.21
N ARG A 25 14.96 -12.55 34.43
CA ARG A 25 13.73 -12.97 33.73
C ARG A 25 12.53 -12.04 34.01
N PRO A 26 11.67 -11.72 33.02
CA PRO A 26 10.36 -11.11 33.26
C PRO A 26 9.24 -12.15 33.49
N LEU A 27 8.30 -11.79 34.36
CA LEU A 27 7.02 -12.49 34.61
C LEU A 27 5.98 -12.14 33.53
N PRO A 28 5.00 -13.03 33.25
CA PRO A 28 4.11 -12.88 32.09
C PRO A 28 2.97 -11.89 32.34
N ILE A 29 2.84 -10.92 31.43
CA ILE A 29 1.66 -10.03 31.28
C ILE A 29 0.57 -10.80 30.52
N ARG A 30 -0.65 -10.76 31.04
CA ARG A 30 -1.83 -11.49 30.54
C ARG A 30 -2.32 -10.87 29.22
N ASN A 31 -2.07 -11.53 28.09
CA ASN A 31 -2.70 -11.19 26.82
C ASN A 31 -4.18 -11.59 26.86
N MET A 32 -5.09 -10.64 26.63
CA MET A 32 -6.46 -10.97 26.26
C MET A 32 -6.51 -11.28 24.77
N SER A 33 -6.22 -12.53 24.42
CA SER A 33 -6.54 -13.08 23.10
C SER A 33 -7.83 -13.88 23.23
N VAL A 34 -8.94 -13.33 22.72
CA VAL A 34 -10.13 -14.15 22.44
C VAL A 34 -9.84 -14.89 21.14
N SER A 35 -9.32 -16.11 21.26
CA SER A 35 -9.21 -17.04 20.14
C SER A 35 -10.55 -17.75 19.97
N ARG A 36 -11.33 -17.36 18.95
CA ARG A 36 -12.42 -18.16 18.40
C ARG A 36 -12.09 -18.48 16.95
N THR A 37 -12.09 -19.77 16.65
CA THR A 37 -11.87 -20.36 15.34
C THR A 37 -13.12 -20.18 14.45
N MET A 38 -12.90 -19.67 13.24
CA MET A 38 -13.68 -19.84 12.00
C MET A 38 -15.21 -19.67 12.10
N GLU A 39 -15.64 -18.42 12.23
CA GLU A 39 -16.78 -17.79 11.53
C GLU A 39 -16.69 -16.29 11.82
N ASP A 40 -16.81 -15.45 10.80
CA ASP A 40 -16.54 -14.00 10.75
C ASP A 40 -17.41 -13.17 11.72
N SER A 41 -17.18 -13.26 13.04
CA SER A 41 -17.65 -12.27 14.00
C SER A 41 -16.70 -11.06 13.91
N CYS A 42 -17.03 -10.17 12.97
CA CYS A 42 -16.35 -8.93 12.62
C CYS A 42 -16.36 -7.91 13.77
N GLU A 43 -15.55 -8.17 14.79
CA GLU A 43 -15.39 -7.29 15.95
C GLU A 43 -14.19 -6.35 15.78
N LEU A 44 -14.25 -5.22 16.47
CA LEU A 44 -13.14 -4.29 16.70
C LEU A 44 -11.89 -5.07 17.14
N ASP A 45 -10.76 -4.83 16.49
CA ASP A 45 -9.46 -5.38 16.92
C ASP A 45 -8.58 -4.28 17.52
N LEU A 46 -8.17 -4.46 18.76
CA LEU A 46 -7.28 -3.55 19.47
C LEU A 46 -6.09 -4.31 20.05
N VAL A 47 -4.89 -3.95 19.58
CA VAL A 47 -3.65 -4.66 19.91
C VAL A 47 -2.58 -3.67 20.32
N TYR A 48 -1.96 -3.92 21.47
CA TYR A 48 -0.69 -3.28 21.82
C TYR A 48 0.41 -3.95 21.01
N VAL A 49 0.88 -3.26 19.97
CA VAL A 49 2.01 -3.72 19.14
C VAL A 49 3.29 -3.66 19.97
N THR A 50 3.44 -2.58 20.73
CA THR A 50 4.41 -2.45 21.83
C THR A 50 3.67 -1.86 23.03
N GLU A 51 4.37 -1.61 24.14
CA GLU A 51 3.78 -0.90 25.29
C GLU A 51 3.29 0.51 24.93
N ARG A 52 3.87 1.11 23.87
CA ARG A 52 3.65 2.51 23.49
C ARG A 52 3.06 2.72 22.09
N ILE A 53 2.78 1.64 21.37
CA ILE A 53 2.17 1.67 20.04
C ILE A 53 0.95 0.75 20.03
N ILE A 54 -0.23 1.33 19.83
CA ILE A 54 -1.52 0.63 19.80
C ILE A 54 -2.06 0.63 18.37
N ALA A 55 -2.44 -0.53 17.87
CA ALA A 55 -3.17 -0.70 16.61
C ALA A 55 -4.67 -0.89 16.91
N VAL A 56 -5.51 -0.06 16.28
CA VAL A 56 -6.97 -0.15 16.39
C VAL A 56 -7.56 -0.32 14.99
N SER A 57 -8.17 -1.47 14.73
CA SER A 57 -8.74 -1.82 13.43
C SER A 57 -10.24 -2.07 13.53
N PHE A 58 -11.01 -1.36 12.74
CA PHE A 58 -12.43 -1.59 12.52
C PHE A 58 -12.62 -2.28 11.18
N PRO A 59 -13.46 -3.32 11.07
CA PRO A 59 -13.67 -4.00 9.80
C PRO A 59 -14.39 -3.10 8.79
N SER A 60 -14.17 -3.35 7.50
CA SER A 60 -14.86 -2.63 6.41
C SER A 60 -16.36 -2.86 6.40
N THR A 61 -16.81 -4.02 6.89
CA THR A 61 -18.22 -4.44 6.97
C THR A 61 -18.94 -3.94 8.22
N ALA A 62 -18.25 -3.26 9.14
CA ALA A 62 -18.89 -2.66 10.32
C ALA A 62 -19.96 -1.66 9.90
N ASN A 63 -21.20 -1.90 10.33
CA ASN A 63 -22.27 -0.91 10.19
C ASN A 63 -21.93 0.37 10.99
N GLU A 64 -22.56 1.49 10.64
CA GLU A 64 -22.20 2.80 11.22
C GLU A 64 -22.54 2.91 12.72
N GLU A 65 -23.58 2.23 13.20
CA GLU A 65 -23.96 2.23 14.61
C GLU A 65 -22.91 1.48 15.47
N ASN A 66 -22.55 0.26 15.09
CA ASN A 66 -21.51 -0.53 15.76
C ASN A 66 -20.16 0.18 15.68
N PHE A 67 -19.83 0.78 14.53
CA PHE A 67 -18.62 1.59 14.39
C PHE A 67 -18.59 2.73 15.41
N ARG A 68 -19.67 3.51 15.53
CA ARG A 68 -19.77 4.62 16.49
C ARG A 68 -19.78 4.16 17.94
N SER A 69 -20.42 3.03 18.25
CA SER A 69 -20.38 2.44 19.60
C SER A 69 -18.95 2.05 19.98
N ASN A 70 -18.31 1.25 19.15
CA ASN A 70 -16.94 0.78 19.35
C ASN A 70 -15.95 1.95 19.42
N LEU A 71 -16.13 2.99 18.60
CA LEU A 71 -15.30 4.20 18.64
C LEU A 71 -15.41 4.93 19.98
N ARG A 72 -16.61 5.03 20.56
CA ARG A 72 -16.82 5.61 21.90
C ARG A 72 -16.17 4.77 22.99
N GLU A 73 -16.29 3.45 22.93
CA GLU A 73 -15.65 2.53 23.88
C GLU A 73 -14.13 2.63 23.84
N VAL A 74 -13.53 2.67 22.64
CA VAL A 74 -12.10 2.88 22.45
C VAL A 74 -11.67 4.24 23.01
N ALA A 75 -12.41 5.31 22.72
CA ALA A 75 -12.12 6.64 23.25
C ALA A 75 -12.16 6.69 24.77
N GLN A 76 -13.16 6.06 25.41
CA GLN A 76 -13.28 5.97 26.85
C GLN A 76 -12.11 5.18 27.46
N MET A 77 -11.74 4.05 26.86
CA MET A 77 -10.64 3.21 27.31
C MET A 77 -9.28 3.93 27.18
N LEU A 78 -9.02 4.59 26.05
CA LEU A 78 -7.79 5.38 25.85
C LEU A 78 -7.71 6.53 26.86
N LYS A 79 -8.81 7.25 27.10
CA LYS A 79 -8.86 8.33 28.09
C LYS A 79 -8.63 7.81 29.51
N SER A 80 -9.21 6.67 29.85
CA SER A 80 -9.06 6.04 31.17
C SER A 80 -7.62 5.56 31.42
N LYS A 81 -7.00 4.89 30.43
CA LYS A 81 -5.65 4.31 30.59
C LYS A 81 -4.51 5.30 30.37
N HIS A 82 -4.64 6.19 29.39
CA HIS A 82 -3.54 7.04 28.92
C HIS A 82 -3.79 8.53 29.14
N GLY A 83 -4.97 8.93 29.62
CA GLY A 83 -5.29 10.33 29.88
C GLY A 83 -5.06 11.21 28.66
N GLY A 84 -4.20 12.23 28.82
CA GLY A 84 -3.78 13.14 27.75
C GLY A 84 -2.53 12.72 26.97
N ASN A 85 -1.96 11.54 27.28
CA ASN A 85 -0.66 11.10 26.77
C ASN A 85 -0.77 10.20 25.53
N TYR A 86 -1.93 10.14 24.86
CA TYR A 86 -2.06 9.47 23.58
C TYR A 86 -2.23 10.47 22.42
N LEU A 87 -1.68 10.11 21.27
CA LEU A 87 -1.86 10.80 19.99
C LEU A 87 -2.42 9.81 18.97
N LEU A 88 -3.58 10.13 18.40
CA LEU A 88 -4.26 9.26 17.44
C LEU A 88 -3.87 9.63 16.01
N PHE A 89 -3.40 8.65 15.24
CA PHE A 89 -3.07 8.76 13.84
C PHE A 89 -4.21 8.10 13.07
N ASN A 90 -5.05 8.91 12.43
CA ASN A 90 -6.09 8.37 11.56
C ASN A 90 -5.50 8.01 10.21
N LEU A 91 -5.41 6.71 9.91
CA LEU A 91 -4.91 6.19 8.63
C LEU A 91 -6.03 5.98 7.60
N SER A 92 -7.29 6.22 7.98
CA SER A 92 -8.47 6.08 7.11
C SER A 92 -9.01 7.43 6.65
N GLU A 93 -10.14 7.42 5.97
CA GLU A 93 -10.85 8.66 5.59
C GLU A 93 -11.09 9.53 6.83
N ARG A 94 -10.98 10.85 6.63
CA ARG A 94 -11.23 11.84 7.69
C ARG A 94 -12.70 11.76 8.08
N ARG A 95 -12.97 11.72 9.40
CA ARG A 95 -14.34 11.74 9.91
C ARG A 95 -14.50 12.71 11.09
N PRO A 96 -15.59 13.49 11.13
CA PRO A 96 -15.83 14.43 12.22
C PRO A 96 -16.00 13.75 13.59
N ASP A 97 -16.63 12.58 13.64
CA ASP A 97 -16.89 11.84 14.87
C ASP A 97 -15.59 11.39 15.58
N ILE A 98 -14.57 10.97 14.82
CA ILE A 98 -13.22 10.69 15.36
C ILE A 98 -12.63 11.95 16.02
N THR A 99 -12.62 13.07 15.30
CA THR A 99 -12.03 14.32 15.82
C THR A 99 -12.80 14.93 16.99
N LYS A 100 -14.09 14.61 17.14
CA LYS A 100 -14.91 15.04 18.29
C LYS A 100 -14.60 14.23 19.55
N LEU A 101 -14.29 12.94 19.40
CA LEU A 101 -14.03 12.04 20.53
C LEU A 101 -12.59 12.12 21.05
N HIS A 102 -11.64 12.50 20.20
CA HIS A 102 -10.23 12.52 20.53
C HIS A 102 -9.65 13.93 20.42
N ALA A 103 -9.02 14.42 21.48
CA ALA A 103 -8.47 15.79 21.51
C ALA A 103 -7.22 15.98 20.62
N LYS A 104 -6.44 14.91 20.40
CA LYS A 104 -5.19 14.94 19.63
C LYS A 104 -5.25 13.91 18.50
N VAL A 105 -5.57 14.39 17.30
CA VAL A 105 -5.67 13.57 16.07
C VAL A 105 -4.77 14.14 14.99
N LEU A 106 -3.97 13.30 14.36
CA LEU A 106 -3.27 13.59 13.10
C LEU A 106 -3.91 12.82 11.96
N GLU A 107 -4.33 13.54 10.93
CA GLU A 107 -4.95 12.98 9.75
C GLU A 107 -3.89 12.55 8.75
N PHE A 108 -3.69 11.25 8.63
CA PHE A 108 -2.75 10.64 7.68
C PHE A 108 -3.45 9.74 6.67
N GLY A 109 -4.76 9.83 6.50
CA GLY A 109 -5.58 8.94 5.67
C GLY A 109 -5.10 8.68 4.23
N TRP A 110 -5.28 7.44 3.74
CA TRP A 110 -5.23 7.08 2.31
C TRP A 110 -6.23 5.96 1.98
N PRO A 111 -6.57 5.72 0.70
CA PRO A 111 -7.58 4.72 0.34
C PRO A 111 -7.20 3.30 0.78
N ASP A 112 -8.20 2.46 1.02
CA ASP A 112 -7.94 1.09 1.48
C ASP A 112 -7.29 0.28 0.36
N LEU A 113 -6.45 -0.70 0.70
CA LEU A 113 -5.68 -1.51 -0.26
C LEU A 113 -4.64 -0.71 -1.09
N HIS A 114 -4.43 0.58 -0.82
CA HIS A 114 -3.44 1.41 -1.50
C HIS A 114 -2.16 1.58 -0.69
N THR A 115 -1.16 2.15 -1.34
CA THR A 115 0.08 2.60 -0.71
C THR A 115 0.06 4.11 -0.52
N PRO A 116 0.50 4.64 0.64
CA PRO A 116 0.70 6.07 0.80
C PRO A 116 1.95 6.51 0.03
N ALA A 117 1.98 7.79 -0.37
CA ALA A 117 3.19 8.41 -0.90
C ALA A 117 4.38 8.25 0.07
N LEU A 118 5.59 8.08 -0.46
CA LEU A 118 6.81 7.89 0.36
C LEU A 118 7.04 9.05 1.34
N GLU A 119 6.67 10.27 0.96
CA GLU A 119 6.73 11.45 1.82
C GLU A 119 5.77 11.34 3.02
N LYS A 120 4.57 10.79 2.81
CA LYS A 120 3.60 10.56 3.87
C LYS A 120 4.11 9.52 4.87
N ILE A 121 4.74 8.43 4.40
CA ILE A 121 5.40 7.44 5.26
C ILE A 121 6.47 8.11 6.13
N CYS A 122 7.32 8.95 5.54
CA CYS A 122 8.37 9.68 6.25
C CYS A 122 7.78 10.62 7.32
N SER A 123 6.72 11.35 6.97
CA SER A 123 6.03 12.28 7.88
C SER A 123 5.41 11.56 9.07
N ILE A 124 4.77 10.41 8.84
CA ILE A 124 4.23 9.55 9.91
C ILE A 124 5.35 9.09 10.84
N CYS A 125 6.44 8.53 10.29
CA CYS A 125 7.55 8.03 11.12
C CYS A 125 8.15 9.15 11.97
N LYS A 126 8.36 10.33 11.39
CA LYS A 126 8.87 11.50 12.12
C LYS A 126 7.92 11.96 13.22
N ALA A 127 6.61 11.99 12.96
CA ALA A 127 5.61 12.37 13.95
C ALA A 127 5.53 11.36 15.10
N MET A 128 5.60 10.06 14.80
CA MET A 128 5.67 8.99 15.79
C MET A 128 6.90 9.13 16.67
N ASP A 129 8.09 9.25 16.06
CA ASP A 129 9.36 9.40 16.77
C ASP A 129 9.38 10.64 17.66
N THR A 130 8.93 11.78 17.13
CA THR A 130 8.85 13.05 17.89
C THR A 130 7.93 12.92 19.11
N TRP A 131 6.74 12.34 18.92
CA TRP A 131 5.77 12.17 20.01
C TRP A 131 6.27 11.18 21.07
N LEU A 132 6.82 10.05 20.63
CA LEU A 132 7.31 9.01 21.54
C LEU A 132 8.58 9.46 22.30
N ASN A 133 9.43 10.28 21.71
CA ASN A 133 10.63 10.78 22.40
C ASN A 133 10.34 12.00 23.31
N ALA A 134 9.16 12.63 23.20
CA ALA A 134 8.81 13.80 24.01
C ALA A 134 8.50 13.46 25.48
N ASP A 135 7.90 12.29 25.74
CA ASP A 135 7.60 11.81 27.10
C ASP A 135 7.59 10.26 27.09
N PRO A 136 8.19 9.57 28.08
CA PRO A 136 8.16 8.11 28.17
C PRO A 136 6.74 7.52 28.33
N HIS A 137 5.77 8.28 28.84
CA HIS A 137 4.37 7.87 28.98
C HIS A 137 3.56 8.11 27.70
N ASN A 138 4.14 8.76 26.68
CA ASN A 138 3.42 9.00 25.43
C ASN A 138 3.17 7.70 24.68
N VAL A 139 1.96 7.57 24.14
CA VAL A 139 1.50 6.44 23.35
C VAL A 139 0.99 6.92 21.99
N VAL A 140 1.30 6.18 20.93
CA VAL A 140 0.72 6.37 19.59
C VAL A 140 -0.41 5.37 19.38
N VAL A 141 -1.54 5.86 18.86
CA VAL A 141 -2.68 5.02 18.47
C VAL A 141 -2.85 5.08 16.97
N LEU A 142 -2.64 3.97 16.27
CA LEU A 142 -2.85 3.82 14.84
C LEU A 142 -4.28 3.37 14.59
N HIS A 143 -5.13 4.28 14.14
CA HIS A 143 -6.53 4.02 13.79
C HIS A 143 -6.67 3.63 12.32
N ASN A 144 -7.44 2.57 12.06
CA ASN A 144 -7.79 2.13 10.72
C ASN A 144 -9.21 1.53 10.66
N LYS A 145 -9.99 1.91 9.64
CA LYS A 145 -11.19 1.23 9.16
C LYS A 145 -10.89 0.54 7.83
N GLY A 146 -11.21 -0.75 7.73
CA GLY A 146 -10.93 -1.61 6.58
C GLY A 146 -9.87 -2.66 6.90
N ASN A 147 -9.09 -3.07 5.90
CA ASN A 147 -8.02 -4.05 6.11
C ASN A 147 -6.88 -3.48 6.97
N ARG A 148 -6.08 -4.33 7.60
CA ARG A 148 -4.96 -3.87 8.47
C ARG A 148 -3.71 -3.46 7.69
N GLY A 149 -3.75 -3.46 6.37
CA GLY A 149 -2.60 -3.18 5.50
C GLY A 149 -1.99 -1.80 5.76
N ARG A 150 -2.83 -0.79 6.04
CA ARG A 150 -2.34 0.57 6.37
C ARG A 150 -1.52 0.61 7.65
N ILE A 151 -2.00 -0.05 8.71
CA ILE A 151 -1.27 -0.21 9.97
C ILE A 151 0.04 -0.95 9.70
N GLY A 152 -0.02 -2.02 8.91
CA GLY A 152 1.15 -2.79 8.51
C GLY A 152 2.25 -1.93 7.86
N VAL A 153 1.86 -1.05 6.92
CA VAL A 153 2.80 -0.11 6.29
C VAL A 153 3.46 0.79 7.32
N VAL A 154 2.69 1.39 8.23
CA VAL A 154 3.22 2.30 9.27
C VAL A 154 4.16 1.56 10.22
N ILE A 155 3.74 0.41 10.75
CA ILE A 155 4.55 -0.38 11.69
C ILE A 155 5.86 -0.84 11.04
N ALA A 156 5.82 -1.38 9.83
CA ALA A 156 7.02 -1.84 9.16
C ALA A 156 7.96 -0.69 8.78
N ALA A 157 7.41 0.42 8.29
CA ALA A 157 8.20 1.61 8.00
C ALA A 157 8.84 2.20 9.26
N TYR A 158 8.09 2.30 10.36
CA TYR A 158 8.61 2.81 11.63
C TYR A 158 9.68 1.89 12.23
N MET A 159 9.50 0.57 12.14
CA MET A 159 10.51 -0.41 12.55
C MET A 159 11.85 -0.22 11.80
N HIS A 160 11.80 0.04 10.49
CA HIS A 160 13.00 0.34 9.71
C HIS A 160 13.57 1.73 10.04
N TYR A 161 12.70 2.73 10.22
CA TYR A 161 13.08 4.09 10.57
C TYR A 161 13.82 4.14 11.90
N SER A 162 13.27 3.53 12.95
CA SER A 162 13.86 3.53 14.29
C SER A 162 15.17 2.72 14.35
N ASN A 163 15.31 1.68 13.52
CA ASN A 163 16.57 0.93 13.42
C ASN A 163 17.73 1.79 12.88
N ILE A 164 17.43 2.80 12.05
CA ILE A 164 18.43 3.70 11.48
C ILE A 164 18.60 4.96 12.34
N SER A 165 17.53 5.42 12.99
CA SER A 165 17.46 6.70 13.69
C SER A 165 17.70 6.63 15.21
N ALA A 166 17.59 5.47 15.86
CA ALA A 166 17.55 5.36 17.32
C ALA A 166 18.65 4.45 17.92
N SER A 167 18.85 4.55 19.24
CA SER A 167 19.81 3.77 20.02
C SER A 167 19.42 2.27 20.12
N ALA A 168 20.35 1.45 20.61
CA ALA A 168 20.15 0.02 20.82
C ALA A 168 18.96 -0.33 21.74
N ASP A 169 18.50 0.62 22.56
CA ASP A 169 17.47 0.43 23.61
C ASP A 169 16.06 0.10 23.08
N GLN A 170 15.82 0.25 21.78
CA GLN A 170 14.54 -0.10 21.14
C GLN A 170 14.50 -1.53 20.53
N ALA A 171 15.43 -2.42 20.91
CA ALA A 171 15.49 -3.77 20.34
C ALA A 171 14.22 -4.61 20.62
N LEU A 172 13.66 -4.51 21.83
CA LEU A 172 12.43 -5.22 22.22
C LEU A 172 11.22 -4.72 21.42
N ASP A 173 11.10 -3.40 21.26
CA ASP A 173 10.06 -2.80 20.43
C ASP A 173 10.16 -3.28 18.98
N ARG A 174 11.37 -3.35 18.41
CA ARG A 174 11.58 -3.89 17.06
C ARG A 174 11.17 -5.36 16.95
N PHE A 175 11.47 -6.17 17.96
CA PHE A 175 11.03 -7.56 17.98
C PHE A 175 9.49 -7.67 18.04
N ALA A 176 8.84 -6.88 18.90
CA ALA A 176 7.39 -6.89 19.04
C ALA A 176 6.69 -6.38 17.76
N MET A 177 7.20 -5.30 17.15
CA MET A 177 6.73 -4.80 15.84
C MET A 177 6.89 -5.85 14.74
N LYS A 178 8.06 -6.51 14.66
CA LYS A 178 8.31 -7.57 13.68
C LYS A 178 7.33 -8.73 13.85
N ARG A 179 7.14 -9.21 15.08
CA ARG A 179 6.20 -10.28 15.40
C ARG A 179 4.77 -9.90 15.02
N PHE A 180 4.32 -8.70 15.38
CA PHE A 180 3.00 -8.20 14.98
C PHE A 180 2.86 -8.19 13.45
N TYR A 181 3.88 -7.73 12.72
CA TYR A 181 3.85 -7.69 11.27
C TYR A 181 3.75 -9.10 10.66
N GLU A 182 4.56 -10.04 11.12
CA GLU A 182 4.55 -11.44 10.67
C GLU A 182 3.21 -12.13 10.98
N ASP A 183 2.71 -11.98 12.22
CA ASP A 183 1.50 -12.68 12.68
C ASP A 183 0.20 -12.07 12.11
N LYS A 184 0.12 -10.74 11.99
CA LYS A 184 -1.13 -10.02 11.70
C LYS A 184 -1.20 -9.37 10.32
N ILE A 185 -0.06 -9.09 9.68
CA ILE A 185 -0.02 -8.31 8.43
C ILE A 185 0.35 -9.18 7.24
N VAL A 186 1.40 -10.00 7.33
CA VAL A 186 1.86 -10.85 6.20
C VAL A 186 0.72 -11.67 5.56
N PRO A 187 -0.21 -12.29 6.31
CA PRO A 187 -1.30 -13.08 5.70
C PRO A 187 -2.26 -12.27 4.81
N ILE A 188 -2.38 -10.97 5.05
CA ILE A 188 -3.38 -10.08 4.41
C ILE A 188 -2.75 -8.93 3.62
N GLY A 189 -1.45 -8.73 3.71
CA GLY A 189 -0.73 -7.60 3.11
C GLY A 189 -0.73 -7.65 1.59
N GLN A 190 -0.94 -6.50 0.96
CA GLN A 190 -0.86 -6.35 -0.49
C GLN A 190 0.60 -6.26 -0.94
N PRO A 191 1.00 -6.91 -2.06
CA PRO A 191 2.35 -6.82 -2.60
C PRO A 191 2.87 -5.39 -2.77
N SER A 192 2.03 -4.46 -3.26
CA SER A 192 2.41 -3.05 -3.39
C SER A 192 2.75 -2.39 -2.06
N GLN A 193 2.03 -2.70 -0.98
CA GLN A 193 2.32 -2.18 0.36
C GLN A 193 3.70 -2.61 0.85
N ARG A 194 4.05 -3.89 0.64
CA ARG A 194 5.39 -4.42 0.95
C ARG A 194 6.46 -3.71 0.12
N ARG A 195 6.21 -3.50 -1.17
CA ARG A 195 7.11 -2.79 -2.09
C ARG A 195 7.39 -1.37 -1.63
N TYR A 196 6.38 -0.64 -1.18
CA TYR A 196 6.56 0.74 -0.69
C TYR A 196 7.33 0.82 0.62
N VAL A 197 7.15 -0.14 1.53
CA VAL A 197 7.99 -0.26 2.73
C VAL A 197 9.44 -0.55 2.34
N HIS A 198 9.66 -1.45 1.37
CA HIS A 198 10.98 -1.75 0.83
C HIS A 198 11.62 -0.51 0.18
N TYR A 199 10.88 0.24 -0.64
CA TYR A 199 11.34 1.51 -1.21
C TYR A 199 11.73 2.51 -0.12
N PHE A 200 10.87 2.72 0.88
CA PHE A 200 11.15 3.64 1.97
C PHE A 200 12.42 3.23 2.75
N SER A 201 12.52 1.97 3.15
CA SER A 201 13.68 1.44 3.89
C SER A 201 14.97 1.50 3.05
N GLY A 202 14.90 1.16 1.76
CA GLY A 202 16.03 1.19 0.87
C GLY A 202 16.52 2.61 0.56
N LEU A 203 15.61 3.56 0.37
CA LEU A 203 15.95 4.96 0.20
C LEU A 203 16.52 5.57 1.50
N LEU A 204 16.00 5.17 2.66
CA LEU A 204 16.48 5.64 3.96
C LEU A 204 17.88 5.09 4.30
N SER A 205 18.13 3.82 4.00
CA SER A 205 19.44 3.19 4.22
C SER A 205 20.49 3.55 3.15
N GLY A 206 20.04 4.02 1.99
CA GLY A 206 20.86 4.32 0.82
C GLY A 206 21.13 3.11 -0.10
N SER A 207 20.50 1.96 0.16
CA SER A 207 20.61 0.78 -0.72
C SER A 207 19.85 0.97 -2.04
N ILE A 208 18.82 1.82 -2.05
CA ILE A 208 18.14 2.28 -3.27
C ILE A 208 18.60 3.70 -3.55
N LYS A 209 19.19 3.92 -4.73
CA LYS A 209 19.51 5.26 -5.22
C LYS A 209 18.26 5.91 -5.81
N MET A 210 18.16 7.23 -5.71
CA MET A 210 17.03 7.93 -6.30
C MET A 210 17.26 8.09 -7.81
N ASN A 211 16.37 7.52 -8.62
CA ASN A 211 16.30 7.84 -10.04
C ASN A 211 15.57 9.17 -10.25
N ASN A 212 16.20 10.11 -10.95
CA ASN A 212 15.66 11.41 -11.32
C ASN A 212 15.49 11.57 -12.85
N LYS A 213 15.79 10.53 -13.63
CA LYS A 213 15.60 10.53 -15.09
C LYS A 213 14.11 10.49 -15.44
N PRO A 214 13.69 11.14 -16.54
CA PRO A 214 12.33 10.99 -17.04
C PRO A 214 12.11 9.55 -17.49
N LEU A 215 10.93 8.98 -17.20
CA LEU A 215 10.54 7.65 -17.65
C LEU A 215 9.28 7.78 -18.50
N PHE A 216 9.38 7.39 -19.76
CA PHE A 216 8.24 7.31 -20.68
C PHE A 216 7.85 5.84 -20.82
N LEU A 217 6.62 5.48 -20.45
CA LEU A 217 6.09 4.13 -20.60
C LEU A 217 5.59 3.92 -22.04
N HIS A 218 6.11 2.89 -22.70
CA HIS A 218 5.77 2.53 -24.08
C HIS A 218 4.93 1.26 -24.17
N HIS A 219 5.25 0.24 -23.36
CA HIS A 219 4.54 -1.04 -23.41
C HIS A 219 4.25 -1.58 -22.01
N VAL A 220 3.07 -2.18 -21.88
CA VAL A 220 2.71 -3.05 -20.75
C VAL A 220 2.39 -4.42 -21.33
N ILE A 221 3.22 -5.40 -21.02
CA ILE A 221 3.14 -6.76 -21.56
C ILE A 221 2.65 -7.68 -20.45
N MET A 222 1.50 -8.32 -20.66
CA MET A 222 0.97 -9.33 -19.75
C MET A 222 1.31 -10.72 -20.31
N HIS A 223 2.20 -11.42 -19.60
CA HIS A 223 2.61 -12.78 -19.89
C HIS A 223 1.72 -13.76 -19.12
N GLY A 224 1.20 -14.78 -19.80
CA GLY A 224 0.19 -15.68 -19.23
C GLY A 224 -1.20 -15.02 -19.22
N ILE A 225 -2.08 -15.47 -20.12
CA ILE A 225 -3.42 -14.88 -20.27
C ILE A 225 -4.32 -15.36 -19.13
N PRO A 226 -4.93 -14.46 -18.34
CA PRO A 226 -5.82 -14.85 -17.26
C PRO A 226 -7.17 -15.34 -17.80
N ASN A 227 -7.82 -16.21 -17.03
CA ASN A 227 -9.09 -16.85 -17.42
C ASN A 227 -10.30 -16.21 -16.69
N PHE A 228 -10.94 -15.25 -17.35
CA PHE A 228 -12.11 -14.53 -16.84
C PHE A 228 -13.40 -14.85 -17.63
N GLU A 229 -13.30 -15.64 -18.70
CA GLU A 229 -14.41 -16.00 -19.58
C GLU A 229 -14.76 -17.48 -19.48
N SER A 230 -16.01 -17.85 -19.76
CA SER A 230 -16.47 -19.25 -19.68
C SER A 230 -15.76 -20.20 -20.66
N LYS A 231 -15.23 -19.67 -21.77
CA LYS A 231 -14.48 -20.42 -22.79
C LYS A 231 -12.96 -20.21 -22.70
N GLY A 232 -12.46 -19.62 -21.61
CA GLY A 232 -11.07 -19.17 -21.53
C GLY A 232 -10.87 -17.76 -22.08
N GLY A 233 -9.81 -17.11 -21.60
CA GLY A 233 -9.39 -15.78 -22.06
C GLY A 233 -9.98 -14.64 -21.23
N CYS A 234 -9.80 -13.41 -21.72
CA CYS A 234 -10.19 -12.20 -21.00
C CYS A 234 -10.33 -10.99 -21.94
N ARG A 235 -10.99 -9.94 -21.45
CA ARG A 235 -11.13 -8.65 -22.15
C ARG A 235 -10.46 -7.50 -21.38
N PRO A 236 -9.11 -7.45 -21.32
CA PRO A 236 -8.41 -6.51 -20.47
C PRO A 236 -8.38 -5.09 -21.03
N PHE A 237 -8.41 -4.11 -20.13
CA PHE A 237 -8.02 -2.73 -20.41
C PHE A 237 -7.29 -2.14 -19.19
N LEU A 238 -6.41 -1.19 -19.46
CA LEU A 238 -5.57 -0.54 -18.46
C LEU A 238 -6.14 0.83 -18.07
N ARG A 239 -6.03 1.16 -16.79
CA ARG A 239 -6.09 2.54 -16.29
C ARG A 239 -4.84 2.84 -15.49
N ILE A 240 -4.16 3.92 -15.86
CA ILE A 240 -2.93 4.37 -15.20
C ILE A 240 -3.24 5.67 -14.47
N TYR A 241 -2.86 5.72 -13.21
CA TYR A 241 -3.04 6.87 -12.33
C TYR A 241 -1.68 7.36 -11.86
N GLN A 242 -1.51 8.68 -11.84
CA GLN A 242 -0.39 9.35 -11.21
C GLN A 242 -0.93 10.25 -10.12
N ALA A 243 -0.44 10.08 -8.88
CA ALA A 243 -0.97 10.80 -7.72
C ALA A 243 -2.51 10.72 -7.61
N MET A 244 -3.07 9.51 -7.83
CA MET A 244 -4.52 9.23 -7.82
C MET A 244 -5.34 9.88 -8.94
N GLN A 245 -4.71 10.58 -9.89
CA GLN A 245 -5.38 11.16 -11.05
C GLN A 245 -5.20 10.27 -12.29
N PRO A 246 -6.25 9.95 -13.05
CA PRO A 246 -6.14 9.12 -14.24
C PRO A 246 -5.36 9.88 -15.33
N VAL A 247 -4.24 9.30 -15.77
CA VAL A 247 -3.38 9.87 -16.83
C VAL A 247 -3.47 9.10 -18.14
N TYR A 248 -3.95 7.86 -18.11
CA TYR A 248 -4.10 7.05 -19.32
C TYR A 248 -5.18 5.99 -19.17
N THR A 249 -5.82 5.65 -20.28
CA THR A 249 -6.79 4.56 -20.41
C THR A 249 -6.61 3.91 -21.77
N SER A 250 -6.35 2.60 -21.80
CA SER A 250 -6.18 1.88 -23.07
C SER A 250 -7.51 1.55 -23.74
N GLY A 251 -7.46 1.08 -24.99
CA GLY A 251 -8.55 0.30 -25.57
C GLY A 251 -8.76 -1.04 -24.83
N ILE A 252 -9.86 -1.71 -25.16
CA ILE A 252 -10.19 -3.05 -24.65
C ILE A 252 -9.64 -4.09 -25.60
N TYR A 253 -8.75 -4.94 -25.11
CA TYR A 253 -8.20 -6.05 -25.88
C TYR A 253 -9.13 -7.24 -25.72
N ASN A 254 -9.57 -7.87 -26.79
CA ASN A 254 -10.31 -9.13 -26.74
C ASN A 254 -9.33 -10.28 -26.97
N ILE A 255 -9.12 -11.10 -25.94
CA ILE A 255 -8.12 -12.16 -25.95
C ILE A 255 -8.83 -13.51 -25.77
N PRO A 256 -8.86 -14.34 -26.82
CA PRO A 256 -9.41 -15.70 -26.75
C PRO A 256 -8.62 -16.63 -25.81
N GLY A 257 -9.27 -17.69 -25.33
CA GLY A 257 -8.69 -18.65 -24.36
C GLY A 257 -7.61 -19.59 -24.89
N ASP A 258 -7.45 -19.70 -26.21
CA ASP A 258 -6.40 -20.48 -26.88
C ASP A 258 -5.10 -19.70 -27.11
N SER A 259 -5.05 -18.42 -26.71
CA SER A 259 -3.86 -17.56 -26.79
C SER A 259 -2.84 -17.91 -25.71
N GLN A 260 -1.76 -18.61 -26.07
CA GLN A 260 -0.83 -19.21 -25.08
C GLN A 260 0.42 -18.39 -24.72
N THR A 261 0.60 -17.13 -25.15
CA THR A 261 1.90 -16.45 -24.94
C THR A 261 1.81 -15.17 -24.11
N SER A 262 1.40 -14.05 -24.71
CA SER A 262 1.37 -12.75 -24.05
C SER A 262 0.49 -11.77 -24.83
N VAL A 263 0.08 -10.69 -24.17
CA VAL A 263 -0.54 -9.54 -24.84
C VAL A 263 0.27 -8.29 -24.54
N CYS A 264 0.58 -7.50 -25.57
CA CYS A 264 1.26 -6.22 -25.47
C CYS A 264 0.25 -5.08 -25.62
N ILE A 265 0.18 -4.21 -24.62
CA ILE A 265 -0.60 -2.97 -24.68
C ILE A 265 0.37 -1.83 -24.92
N THR A 266 0.39 -1.34 -26.16
CA THR A 266 1.26 -0.25 -26.60
C THR A 266 0.65 1.12 -26.28
N ILE A 267 1.50 2.04 -25.85
CA ILE A 267 1.18 3.44 -25.55
C ILE A 267 2.05 4.30 -26.47
N GLU A 268 1.42 4.95 -27.44
CA GLU A 268 2.10 5.79 -28.42
C GLU A 268 1.37 7.16 -28.53
N PRO A 269 2.07 8.29 -28.34
CA PRO A 269 3.48 8.41 -27.91
C PRO A 269 3.69 7.90 -26.47
N GLY A 270 4.96 7.67 -26.09
CA GLY A 270 5.30 7.19 -24.75
C GLY A 270 4.74 8.10 -23.65
N LEU A 271 4.17 7.50 -22.60
CA LEU A 271 3.52 8.23 -21.51
C LEU A 271 4.54 8.61 -20.43
N LEU A 272 4.78 9.91 -20.24
CA LEU A 272 5.63 10.40 -19.15
C LEU A 272 5.02 10.06 -17.79
N LEU A 273 5.77 9.32 -16.98
CA LEU A 273 5.38 8.94 -15.62
C LEU A 273 6.37 9.52 -14.59
N LYS A 274 5.83 10.05 -13.49
CA LYS A 274 6.60 10.64 -12.40
C LYS A 274 5.96 10.39 -11.04
N GLY A 275 6.76 9.92 -10.08
CA GLY A 275 6.34 9.74 -8.70
C GLY A 275 5.57 8.44 -8.51
N ASP A 276 4.48 8.50 -7.74
CA ASP A 276 3.62 7.36 -7.42
C ASP A 276 2.70 7.01 -8.59
N ILE A 277 2.90 5.81 -9.14
CA ILE A 277 2.12 5.26 -10.25
C ILE A 277 1.29 4.10 -9.74
N LEU A 278 0.00 4.13 -10.04
CA LEU A 278 -0.91 3.00 -9.91
C LEU A 278 -1.38 2.57 -11.30
N LEU A 279 -1.12 1.32 -11.67
CA LEU A 279 -1.74 0.71 -12.83
C LEU A 279 -2.78 -0.31 -12.38
N LYS A 280 -3.99 -0.21 -12.94
CA LYS A 280 -5.07 -1.18 -12.77
C LYS A 280 -5.38 -1.83 -14.11
N CYS A 281 -5.38 -3.15 -14.15
CA CYS A 281 -5.87 -3.92 -15.28
C CYS A 281 -7.26 -4.47 -14.93
N TYR A 282 -8.23 -4.22 -15.79
CA TYR A 282 -9.62 -4.64 -15.60
C TYR A 282 -10.07 -5.58 -16.69
N HIS A 283 -10.91 -6.54 -16.35
CA HIS A 283 -11.69 -7.34 -17.28
C HIS A 283 -13.07 -6.70 -17.50
N LYS A 284 -13.43 -6.32 -18.74
CA LYS A 284 -14.80 -5.89 -19.07
C LYS A 284 -15.70 -7.11 -19.25
N LYS A 285 -16.78 -7.24 -18.46
CA LYS A 285 -17.74 -8.36 -18.60
C LYS A 285 -18.58 -8.26 -19.88
N PHE A 286 -19.08 -9.40 -20.35
CA PHE A 286 -19.76 -9.46 -21.64
C PHE A 286 -21.18 -8.98 -21.46
N ARG A 287 -21.59 -7.96 -22.23
CA ARG A 287 -22.93 -7.35 -22.15
C ARG A 287 -23.35 -6.98 -20.71
N SER A 288 -22.39 -6.55 -19.90
CA SER A 288 -22.61 -6.16 -18.51
C SER A 288 -21.94 -4.82 -18.24
N PRO A 289 -22.58 -3.91 -17.47
CA PRO A 289 -21.99 -2.64 -17.07
C PRO A 289 -20.98 -2.80 -15.92
N ALA A 290 -20.47 -4.02 -15.68
CA ALA A 290 -19.51 -4.31 -14.62
C ALA A 290 -18.13 -4.67 -15.19
N ARG A 291 -17.10 -4.36 -14.40
CA ARG A 291 -15.72 -4.73 -14.65
C ARG A 291 -15.16 -5.42 -13.42
N ASP A 292 -14.34 -6.45 -13.62
CA ASP A 292 -13.57 -7.07 -12.55
C ASP A 292 -12.13 -6.56 -12.60
N VAL A 293 -11.49 -6.43 -11.45
CA VAL A 293 -10.04 -6.21 -11.41
C VAL A 293 -9.35 -7.52 -11.74
N ILE A 294 -8.43 -7.48 -12.71
CA ILE A 294 -7.51 -8.59 -12.99
C ILE A 294 -6.31 -8.49 -12.05
N PHE A 295 -5.65 -7.34 -12.05
CA PHE A 295 -4.56 -7.03 -11.14
C PHE A 295 -4.42 -5.53 -10.92
N ARG A 296 -3.71 -5.16 -9.85
CA ARG A 296 -3.16 -3.81 -9.67
C ARG A 296 -1.68 -3.89 -9.33
N VAL A 297 -0.96 -2.83 -9.64
CA VAL A 297 0.43 -2.67 -9.24
C VAL A 297 0.70 -1.20 -8.95
N GLN A 298 1.31 -0.91 -7.81
CA GLN A 298 1.80 0.42 -7.46
C GLN A 298 3.31 0.42 -7.36
N PHE A 299 3.95 1.40 -7.98
CA PHE A 299 5.39 1.60 -7.87
C PHE A 299 5.73 3.09 -7.93
N HIS A 300 6.90 3.45 -7.42
CA HIS A 300 7.39 4.83 -7.47
C HIS A 300 8.53 4.92 -8.49
N THR A 301 8.43 5.85 -9.44
CA THR A 301 9.40 5.97 -10.54
C THR A 301 10.84 6.18 -10.08
N CYS A 302 11.05 6.82 -8.91
CA CYS A 302 12.39 7.02 -8.36
C CYS A 302 13.12 5.73 -7.94
N ALA A 303 12.41 4.61 -7.79
CA ALA A 303 13.02 3.33 -7.46
C ALA A 303 13.33 2.48 -8.71
N ILE A 304 12.86 2.91 -9.89
CA ILE A 304 13.08 2.22 -11.17
C ILE A 304 14.41 2.66 -11.76
N HIS A 305 15.30 1.71 -12.06
CA HIS A 305 16.62 1.99 -12.63
C HIS A 305 16.79 1.37 -14.02
N ASP A 306 16.18 0.21 -14.23
CA ASP A 306 16.15 -0.48 -15.50
C ASP A 306 15.00 0.02 -16.38
N LEU A 307 15.19 -0.05 -17.70
CA LEU A 307 14.16 0.32 -18.68
C LEU A 307 13.13 -0.80 -18.92
N GLY A 308 13.41 -2.02 -18.44
CA GLY A 308 12.44 -3.11 -18.37
C GLY A 308 12.18 -3.47 -16.91
N VAL A 309 10.92 -3.41 -16.48
CA VAL A 309 10.52 -3.74 -15.09
C VAL A 309 9.49 -4.84 -15.12
N VAL A 310 9.75 -5.93 -14.40
CA VAL A 310 8.88 -7.12 -14.39
C VAL A 310 8.31 -7.32 -12.99
N PHE A 311 7.00 -7.54 -12.90
CA PHE A 311 6.30 -7.93 -11.68
C PHE A 311 5.70 -9.33 -11.87
N GLY A 312 6.13 -10.30 -11.07
CA GLY A 312 5.55 -11.64 -11.02
C GLY A 312 4.14 -11.63 -10.40
N LYS A 313 3.41 -12.75 -10.46
CA LYS A 313 2.08 -12.88 -9.84
C LYS A 313 2.10 -12.47 -8.35
N GLU A 314 3.16 -12.83 -7.63
CA GLU A 314 3.40 -12.51 -6.21
C GLU A 314 3.58 -11.00 -5.94
N ASP A 315 3.84 -10.21 -6.97
CA ASP A 315 4.02 -8.76 -6.94
C ASP A 315 2.75 -7.99 -7.36
N LEU A 316 1.71 -8.68 -7.81
CA LEU A 316 0.49 -8.08 -8.34
C LEU A 316 -0.62 -8.13 -7.29
N ASP A 317 -1.10 -6.97 -6.87
CA ASP A 317 -2.24 -6.85 -5.96
C ASP A 317 -3.48 -7.50 -6.60
N ASP A 318 -4.31 -8.13 -5.77
CA ASP A 318 -5.45 -8.98 -6.14
C ASP A 318 -5.06 -10.28 -6.87
N ALA A 319 -4.22 -10.21 -7.90
CA ALA A 319 -3.80 -11.37 -8.68
C ALA A 319 -2.97 -12.40 -7.89
N PHE A 320 -2.17 -11.96 -6.90
CA PHE A 320 -1.34 -12.87 -6.08
C PHE A 320 -2.11 -13.96 -5.33
N LYS A 321 -3.45 -13.84 -5.22
CA LYS A 321 -4.35 -14.82 -4.60
C LYS A 321 -5.46 -15.30 -5.55
N ASP A 322 -5.45 -14.87 -6.81
CA ASP A 322 -6.48 -15.20 -7.78
C ASP A 322 -6.02 -16.35 -8.68
N ASP A 323 -6.70 -17.49 -8.60
CA ASP A 323 -6.39 -18.68 -9.40
C ASP A 323 -6.67 -18.48 -10.90
N ARG A 324 -7.45 -17.45 -11.27
CA ARG A 324 -7.68 -17.09 -12.68
C ARG A 324 -6.44 -16.48 -13.32
N PHE A 325 -5.51 -15.93 -12.53
CA PHE A 325 -4.22 -15.44 -13.02
C PHE A 325 -3.17 -16.56 -12.95
N PRO A 326 -2.48 -16.93 -14.04
CA PRO A 326 -1.57 -18.08 -14.03
C PRO A 326 -0.40 -17.90 -13.06
N GLU A 327 0.06 -19.00 -12.42
CA GLU A 327 1.19 -18.97 -11.48
C GLU A 327 2.49 -18.44 -12.08
N TYR A 328 2.76 -18.75 -13.35
CA TYR A 328 3.91 -18.24 -14.10
C TYR A 328 3.65 -16.85 -14.72
N GLY A 329 2.45 -16.30 -14.51
CA GLY A 329 2.03 -15.03 -15.09
C GLY A 329 2.84 -13.87 -14.51
N LYS A 330 3.11 -12.88 -15.36
CA LYS A 330 3.90 -11.69 -14.99
C LYS A 330 3.52 -10.50 -15.87
N VAL A 331 3.79 -9.30 -15.38
CA VAL A 331 3.54 -8.05 -16.11
C VAL A 331 4.85 -7.29 -16.25
N GLU A 332 5.19 -6.97 -17.49
CA GLU A 332 6.41 -6.26 -17.86
C GLU A 332 6.09 -4.86 -18.35
N PHE A 333 6.84 -3.89 -17.87
CA PHE A 333 6.77 -2.49 -18.24
C PHE A 333 8.03 -2.12 -19.02
N VAL A 334 7.86 -1.56 -20.21
CA VAL A 334 8.96 -1.11 -21.07
C VAL A 334 8.98 0.40 -21.11
N PHE A 335 10.08 0.97 -20.65
CA PHE A 335 10.34 2.40 -20.56
C PHE A 335 11.42 2.86 -21.55
N SER A 336 11.44 4.15 -21.80
CA SER A 336 12.60 4.84 -22.36
C SER A 336 12.77 6.24 -21.72
N TYR A 337 13.81 6.96 -22.12
CA TYR A 337 14.08 8.32 -21.66
C TYR A 337 13.42 9.41 -22.53
N GLY A 338 12.66 9.02 -23.57
CA GLY A 338 11.98 9.94 -24.49
C GLY A 338 10.61 9.43 -24.95
N PRO A 339 9.74 10.30 -25.47
CA PRO A 339 8.41 9.92 -25.94
C PRO A 339 8.41 9.19 -27.29
N GLU A 340 9.54 9.21 -28.01
CA GLU A 340 9.67 8.65 -29.35
C GLU A 340 9.54 7.13 -29.35
N LYS A 341 8.92 6.59 -30.41
CA LYS A 341 8.75 5.15 -30.60
C LYS A 341 10.10 4.43 -30.48
N ILE A 342 10.11 3.35 -29.69
CA ILE A 342 11.28 2.49 -29.54
C ILE A 342 11.44 1.65 -30.82
N HIS A 343 12.58 1.80 -31.51
CA HIS A 343 12.90 1.03 -32.70
C HIS A 343 13.28 -0.41 -32.32
N GLY A 344 12.90 -1.40 -33.14
CA GLY A 344 13.22 -2.82 -32.92
C GLY A 344 12.24 -3.60 -32.04
N MET A 345 11.10 -3.00 -31.66
CA MET A 345 10.04 -3.63 -30.85
C MET A 345 8.88 -4.22 -31.67
N GLU A 346 9.07 -4.41 -32.98
CA GLU A 346 8.06 -4.95 -33.92
C GLU A 346 7.61 -6.37 -33.54
N HIS A 347 8.46 -7.13 -32.87
CA HIS A 347 8.16 -8.48 -32.38
C HIS A 347 7.13 -8.52 -31.24
N LEU A 348 6.76 -7.36 -30.66
CA LEU A 348 5.75 -7.24 -29.62
C LEU A 348 4.32 -7.07 -30.17
N GLU A 349 4.12 -7.11 -31.48
CA GLU A 349 2.79 -7.04 -32.08
C GLU A 349 1.93 -8.25 -31.67
N ASN A 350 0.67 -7.96 -31.32
CA ASN A 350 -0.26 -9.01 -30.94
C ASN A 350 -0.66 -9.86 -32.15
N GLY A 351 -0.84 -11.16 -31.93
CA GLY A 351 -1.30 -12.08 -32.97
C GLY A 351 -2.70 -11.73 -33.52
N PRO A 352 -3.07 -12.26 -34.69
CA PRO A 352 -4.31 -11.90 -35.41
C PRO A 352 -5.60 -12.26 -34.66
N SER A 353 -5.52 -13.11 -33.64
CA SER A 353 -6.66 -13.48 -32.78
C SER A 353 -7.01 -12.40 -31.75
N VAL A 354 -6.12 -11.46 -31.48
CA VAL A 354 -6.34 -10.35 -30.55
C VAL A 354 -6.91 -9.17 -31.32
N SER A 355 -8.08 -8.70 -30.91
CA SER A 355 -8.69 -7.47 -31.45
C SER A 355 -8.74 -6.39 -30.39
N VAL A 356 -8.71 -5.12 -30.79
CA VAL A 356 -8.73 -3.98 -29.86
C VAL A 356 -9.90 -3.07 -30.18
N ASP A 357 -10.74 -2.84 -29.17
CA ASP A 357 -11.79 -1.82 -29.21
C ASP A 357 -11.28 -0.51 -28.60
N TYR A 358 -11.03 0.48 -29.46
CA TYR A 358 -10.58 1.81 -29.06
C TYR A 358 -11.72 2.75 -28.65
N ASN A 359 -12.97 2.29 -28.64
CA ASN A 359 -14.09 3.10 -28.19
C ASN A 359 -14.07 3.27 -26.66
N THR A 360 -13.28 4.24 -26.21
CA THR A 360 -13.17 4.60 -24.79
C THR A 360 -14.30 5.49 -24.31
N SER A 361 -15.35 5.75 -25.11
CA SER A 361 -16.48 6.60 -24.68
C SER A 361 -17.43 5.91 -23.69
N ASP A 362 -17.32 4.59 -23.55
CA ASP A 362 -18.06 3.80 -22.57
C ASP A 362 -17.80 4.32 -21.13
N PRO A 363 -18.85 4.77 -20.40
CA PRO A 363 -18.73 5.26 -19.03
C PRO A 363 -18.06 4.25 -18.09
N LEU A 364 -18.23 2.93 -18.31
CA LEU A 364 -17.59 1.90 -17.51
C LEU A 364 -16.06 1.95 -17.59
N ILE A 365 -15.55 2.28 -18.77
CA ILE A 365 -14.11 2.41 -19.01
C ILE A 365 -13.62 3.72 -18.38
N ARG A 366 -14.38 4.81 -18.55
CA ARG A 366 -14.02 6.15 -18.06
C ARG A 366 -14.22 6.37 -16.57
N TRP A 367 -14.99 5.52 -15.90
CA TRP A 367 -15.29 5.66 -14.48
C TRP A 367 -14.00 5.70 -13.64
N ASP A 368 -13.71 6.87 -13.08
CA ASP A 368 -12.62 7.07 -12.14
C ASP A 368 -12.96 6.35 -10.83
N SER A 369 -12.00 5.57 -10.34
CA SER A 369 -12.17 4.87 -9.06
C SER A 369 -12.09 5.80 -7.85
N TYR A 370 -11.72 7.08 -8.03
CA TYR A 370 -11.33 7.98 -6.94
C TYR A 370 -11.98 9.37 -6.94
N ASP A 371 -12.92 9.66 -7.85
CA ASP A 371 -13.62 10.96 -7.98
C ASP A 371 -14.18 11.51 -6.65
N ASN A 372 -14.46 10.65 -5.67
CA ASN A 372 -15.07 11.02 -4.39
C ASN A 372 -14.16 10.87 -3.16
N PHE A 373 -12.90 10.45 -3.30
CA PHE A 373 -12.05 10.19 -2.13
C PHE A 373 -11.63 11.48 -1.39
N SER A 374 -11.48 12.59 -2.12
CA SER A 374 -11.22 13.92 -1.55
C SER A 374 -12.48 14.72 -1.24
N GLY A 375 -13.68 14.19 -1.55
CA GLY A 375 -14.94 14.85 -1.30
C GLY A 375 -15.24 14.91 0.20
N HIS A 376 -15.55 16.09 0.73
CA HIS A 376 -16.20 16.20 2.02
C HIS A 376 -17.53 15.45 1.97
N ARG A 377 -17.64 14.34 2.71
CA ARG A 377 -18.97 13.80 3.03
C ARG A 377 -19.66 14.80 3.94
N GLU A 378 -20.45 15.70 3.36
CA GLU A 378 -21.51 16.37 4.10
C GLU A 378 -22.57 15.31 4.38
N ASP A 379 -22.39 14.57 5.49
CA ASP A 379 -23.48 13.78 6.03
C ASP A 379 -24.54 14.80 6.48
N GLY A 380 -25.64 14.85 5.74
CA GLY A 380 -26.84 15.61 6.09
C GLY A 380 -27.22 15.28 7.53
N MET A 381 -27.30 16.33 8.36
CA MET A 381 -27.95 16.24 9.65
C MET A 381 -29.44 16.01 9.42
N GLU A 382 -29.91 14.80 9.70
CA GLU A 382 -31.22 14.58 10.33
C GLU A 382 -31.03 13.77 11.61
#